data_AF-A0A1G1LCZ4-F1
#
_entry.id   AF-A0A1G1LCZ4-F1
#
_cell.length_a   1.000
_cell.length_b   1.000
_cell.length_c   1.000
_cell.angle_alpha   90.00
_cell.angle_beta   90.00
_cell.angle_gamma   90.00
#
_symmetry.space_group_name_H-M   'P 1'
#
loop_
_entity.id
_entity.type
_entity.pdbx_description
1 polymer ?
#
loop_
_entity_poly.entity_id
_entity_poly.type
_entity_poly.pdbx_seq_one_letter_code
_entity_poly.pdbx_strand_id
1 'polypeptide(L)'
;MKPRVVIGLVLPLLFLPSFFTHVVLWRIEDYLGIKVSRKPILTFHPGKIDLSGTAIEWNDGLRTQSGILEVRYPLHRALLGDIPISVDAKELAVTFGPRWSQVIGQEHVVFDHVSARVLATSTGQIQVDYLNAESKTIQFHLKGSEP
;
A
#
# COMPACT_ATOMS: atom_id res chain seq x y z
N MET A 1 -21.65 -38.52 8.62
CA MET A 1 -20.57 -37.88 7.84
C MET A 1 -19.41 -37.59 8.77
N LYS A 2 -18.18 -38.00 8.42
CA LYS A 2 -17.02 -38.00 9.34
C LYS A 2 -16.45 -36.57 9.52
N PRO A 3 -16.26 -36.07 10.76
CA PRO A 3 -15.81 -34.69 11.04
C PRO A 3 -14.43 -34.35 10.42
N ARG A 4 -13.63 -35.36 10.07
CA ARG A 4 -12.34 -35.20 9.38
C ARG A 4 -12.45 -34.58 7.98
N VAL A 5 -13.56 -34.80 7.27
CA VAL A 5 -13.77 -34.22 5.92
C VAL A 5 -14.15 -32.74 6.01
N VAL A 6 -14.88 -32.35 7.06
CA VAL A 6 -15.32 -30.96 7.30
C VAL A 6 -14.11 -30.09 7.69
N ILE A 7 -13.24 -30.58 8.58
CA ILE A 7 -12.03 -29.85 9.00
C ILE A 7 -11.06 -29.65 7.82
N GLY A 8 -10.92 -30.66 6.95
CA GLY A 8 -10.07 -30.58 5.75
C GLY A 8 -10.53 -29.55 4.71
N LEU A 9 -11.83 -29.22 4.67
CA LEU A 9 -12.39 -28.23 3.73
C LEU A 9 -12.45 -26.82 4.33
N VAL A 10 -12.58 -26.70 5.65
CA VAL A 10 -12.62 -25.42 6.36
C VAL A 10 -11.24 -24.77 6.45
N LEU A 11 -10.16 -25.56 6.59
CA LEU A 11 -8.79 -25.01 6.64
C LEU A 11 -8.45 -24.16 5.40
N PRO A 12 -8.60 -24.65 4.16
CA PRO A 12 -8.34 -23.87 2.94
C PRO A 12 -9.16 -22.58 2.88
N LEU A 13 -10.42 -22.62 3.31
CA LEU A 13 -11.32 -21.46 3.35
C LEU A 13 -10.85 -20.39 4.34
N LEU A 14 -10.20 -20.77 5.44
CA LEU A 14 -9.64 -19.82 6.41
C LEU A 14 -8.37 -19.12 5.91
N PHE A 15 -7.60 -19.77 5.02
CA PHE A 15 -6.35 -19.19 4.48
C PHE A 15 -6.55 -18.41 3.17
N LEU A 16 -7.65 -18.64 2.46
CA LEU A 16 -7.99 -17.97 1.20
C LEU A 16 -7.91 -16.42 1.28
N PRO A 17 -8.50 -15.76 2.30
CA PRO A 17 -8.39 -14.30 2.45
C PRO A 17 -6.95 -13.82 2.61
N SER A 18 -6.15 -14.52 3.42
CA SER A 18 -4.74 -14.18 3.64
C SER A 18 -3.91 -14.36 2.37
N PHE A 19 -4.12 -15.47 1.64
CA PHE A 19 -3.48 -15.70 0.35
C PHE A 19 -3.78 -14.58 -0.64
N PHE A 20 -5.06 -14.18 -0.75
CA PHE A 20 -5.46 -13.09 -1.64
C PHE A 20 -4.78 -11.76 -1.27
N THR A 21 -4.71 -11.45 0.02
CA THR A 21 -3.99 -10.27 0.50
C THR A 21 -2.53 -10.27 0.07
N HIS A 22 -1.84 -11.42 0.16
CA HIS A 22 -0.45 -11.52 -0.27
C HIS A 22 -0.28 -11.36 -1.78
N VAL A 23 -1.19 -11.92 -2.58
CA VAL A 23 -1.19 -11.75 -4.04
C VAL A 23 -1.40 -10.29 -4.42
N VAL A 24 -2.33 -9.60 -3.76
CA VAL A 24 -2.56 -8.16 -4.01
C VAL A 24 -1.37 -7.33 -3.58
N LEU A 25 -0.78 -7.62 -2.41
CA LEU A 25 0.43 -6.91 -1.96
C LEU A 25 1.57 -7.08 -2.95
N TRP A 26 1.82 -8.29 -3.44
CA TRP A 26 2.85 -8.55 -4.44
C TRP A 26 2.59 -7.77 -5.73
N ARG A 27 1.34 -7.72 -6.18
CA ARG A 27 0.96 -6.94 -7.36
C ARG A 27 1.13 -5.43 -7.17
N ILE A 28 0.88 -4.92 -5.96
CA ILE A 28 1.16 -3.52 -5.60
C ILE A 28 2.68 -3.25 -5.62
N GLU A 29 3.48 -4.17 -5.06
CA GLU A 29 4.96 -4.10 -5.11
C GLU A 29 5.45 -3.99 -6.56
N ASP A 30 4.95 -4.85 -7.43
CA ASP A 30 5.32 -4.86 -8.86
C ASP A 30 4.84 -3.60 -9.60
N TYR A 31 3.60 -3.15 -9.39
CA TYR A 31 3.07 -1.97 -10.08
C TYR A 31 3.73 -0.67 -9.68
N LEU A 32 4.02 -0.50 -8.39
CA LEU A 32 4.61 0.73 -7.87
C LEU A 32 6.15 0.69 -7.87
N GLY A 33 6.75 -0.46 -8.19
CA GLY A 33 8.19 -0.66 -8.10
C GLY A 33 8.72 -0.47 -6.67
N ILE A 34 7.96 -0.96 -5.69
CA ILE A 34 8.26 -0.84 -4.26
C ILE A 34 8.55 -2.20 -3.64
N LYS A 35 9.27 -2.19 -2.53
CA LYS A 35 9.51 -3.37 -1.71
C LYS A 35 9.09 -3.12 -0.28
N VAL A 36 8.25 -3.99 0.25
CA VAL A 36 7.76 -3.94 1.63
C VAL A 36 8.64 -4.85 2.48
N SER A 37 9.28 -4.31 3.52
CA SER A 37 10.28 -5.04 4.32
C SER A 37 9.68 -6.18 5.15
N ARG A 38 8.41 -6.05 5.55
CA ARG A 38 7.69 -7.04 6.36
C ARG A 38 6.29 -7.27 5.79
N LYS A 39 6.03 -8.50 5.34
CA LYS A 39 4.70 -8.88 4.83
C LYS A 39 3.75 -9.22 6.00
N PRO A 40 2.46 -8.89 5.91
CA PRO A 40 1.48 -9.20 6.94
C PRO A 40 1.27 -10.73 7.02
N ILE A 41 1.29 -11.32 8.22
CA ILE A 41 1.33 -12.78 8.38
C ILE A 41 -0.04 -13.43 8.18
N LEU A 42 -1.11 -12.85 8.75
CA LEU A 42 -2.49 -13.32 8.62
C LEU A 42 -3.43 -12.12 8.58
N THR A 43 -4.12 -11.95 7.45
CA THR A 43 -5.16 -10.93 7.30
C THR A 43 -6.50 -11.61 7.04
N PHE A 44 -7.41 -11.48 8.00
CA PHE A 44 -8.78 -11.97 7.89
C PHE A 44 -9.77 -10.88 7.42
N HIS A 45 -9.26 -9.68 7.16
CA HIS A 45 -10.04 -8.54 6.69
C HIS A 45 -9.82 -8.37 5.19
N PRO A 46 -10.68 -8.94 4.35
CA PRO A 46 -10.56 -8.79 2.91
C PRO A 46 -10.58 -7.31 2.50
N GLY A 47 -9.70 -6.93 1.57
CA GLY A 47 -9.66 -5.57 1.03
C GLY A 47 -8.95 -4.54 1.92
N LYS A 48 -8.27 -4.98 2.98
CA LYS A 48 -7.40 -4.15 3.82
C LYS A 48 -6.06 -4.86 4.08
N ILE A 49 -4.97 -4.13 3.88
CA ILE A 49 -3.62 -4.51 4.28
C ILE A 49 -3.14 -3.50 5.34
N ASP A 50 -2.69 -4.02 6.47
CA ASP A 50 -2.02 -3.23 7.50
C ASP A 50 -0.51 -3.39 7.34
N LEU A 51 0.19 -2.28 7.10
CA LEU A 51 1.64 -2.19 6.98
C LEU A 51 2.25 -1.31 8.09
N SER A 52 1.53 -1.11 9.19
CA SER A 52 2.01 -0.29 10.32
C SER A 52 3.36 -0.80 10.85
N GLY A 53 4.30 0.13 11.08
CA GLY A 53 5.67 -0.19 11.51
C GLY A 53 6.52 -0.88 10.43
N THR A 54 6.03 -0.98 9.20
CA THR A 54 6.77 -1.58 8.08
C THR A 54 7.50 -0.50 7.28
N ALA A 55 8.69 -0.84 6.79
CA ALA A 55 9.43 0.01 5.87
C ALA A 55 9.07 -0.32 4.42
N ILE A 56 8.90 0.72 3.61
CA ILE A 56 8.71 0.61 2.16
C ILE A 56 9.88 1.29 1.48
N GLU A 57 10.50 0.59 0.53
CA GLU A 57 11.64 1.08 -0.23
C GLU A 57 11.26 1.17 -1.70
N TRP A 58 11.49 2.32 -2.30
CA TRP A 58 11.42 2.53 -3.74
C TRP A 58 12.80 2.35 -4.37
N ASN A 59 12.83 1.92 -5.62
CA ASN A 59 14.06 1.65 -6.35
C ASN A 59 14.98 2.89 -6.55
N ASP A 60 14.47 4.10 -6.34
CA ASP A 60 15.21 5.36 -6.49
C ASP A 60 15.84 5.87 -5.19
N GLY A 61 15.82 5.03 -4.14
CA GLY A 61 16.43 5.35 -2.84
C GLY A 61 15.51 6.15 -1.90
N LEU A 62 14.22 6.29 -2.23
CA LEU A 62 13.23 6.77 -1.29
C LEU A 62 12.82 5.63 -0.35
N ARG A 63 12.90 5.89 0.95
CA ARG A 63 12.49 4.95 1.99
C ARG A 63 11.47 5.59 2.88
N THR A 64 10.37 4.89 3.15
CA THR A 64 9.36 5.34 4.10
C THR A 64 9.25 4.37 5.25
N GLN A 65 9.05 4.92 6.45
CA GLN A 65 8.71 4.17 7.65
C GLN A 65 7.51 4.85 8.29
N SER A 66 6.41 4.12 8.40
CA SER A 66 5.17 4.64 8.99
C SER A 66 5.03 4.18 10.43
N GLY A 67 4.48 5.04 11.27
CA GLY A 67 3.84 4.62 12.52
C GLY A 67 2.60 3.78 12.20
N ILE A 68 1.70 4.32 11.37
CA ILE A 68 0.47 3.65 10.90
C ILE A 68 0.40 3.76 9.38
N LEU A 69 0.17 2.63 8.69
CA LEU A 69 -0.06 2.59 7.25
C LEU A 69 -1.11 1.54 6.89
N GLU A 70 -2.18 2.01 6.30
CA GLU A 70 -3.30 1.19 5.88
C GLU A 70 -3.53 1.32 4.37
N VAL A 71 -3.60 0.18 3.71
CA VAL A 71 -3.87 0.09 2.27
C VAL A 71 -5.20 -0.62 2.07
N ARG A 72 -6.15 0.05 1.43
CA ARG A 72 -7.49 -0.48 1.12
C ARG A 72 -7.64 -0.71 -0.38
N TYR A 73 -8.28 -1.81 -0.75
CA TYR A 73 -8.57 -2.16 -2.14
C TYR A 73 -9.86 -2.99 -2.24
N PRO A 74 -10.69 -2.81 -3.28
CA PRO A 74 -11.87 -3.64 -3.49
C PRO A 74 -11.49 -4.99 -4.10
N LEU A 75 -11.75 -6.08 -3.36
CA LEU A 75 -11.47 -7.46 -3.79
C LEU A 75 -11.94 -7.78 -5.22
N HIS A 76 -13.18 -7.38 -5.55
CA HIS A 76 -13.79 -7.70 -6.84
C HIS A 76 -13.06 -7.05 -8.01
N ARG A 77 -12.43 -5.88 -7.82
CA ARG A 77 -11.65 -5.21 -8.89
C ARG A 77 -10.20 -5.65 -8.92
N ALA A 78 -9.63 -6.03 -7.77
CA ALA A 78 -8.29 -6.63 -7.71
C ALA A 78 -8.15 -7.86 -8.62
N LEU A 79 -9.25 -8.60 -8.84
CA LEU A 79 -9.32 -9.73 -9.78
C LEU A 79 -9.44 -9.32 -11.26
N LEU A 80 -9.93 -8.12 -11.56
CA LEU A 80 -10.33 -7.70 -12.91
C LEU A 80 -9.25 -6.92 -13.68
N GLY A 81 -8.10 -6.64 -13.08
CA GLY A 81 -7.02 -5.91 -13.77
C GLY A 81 -6.72 -4.57 -13.13
N ASP A 82 -7.78 -3.82 -12.80
CA ASP A 82 -7.68 -2.45 -12.32
C ASP A 82 -7.94 -2.39 -10.82
N ILE A 83 -6.96 -1.89 -10.08
CA ILE A 83 -6.96 -1.91 -8.63
C ILE A 83 -6.99 -0.47 -8.13
N PRO A 84 -8.15 0.06 -7.70
CA PRO A 84 -8.17 1.30 -6.96
C PRO A 84 -7.63 1.02 -5.56
N ILE A 85 -6.51 1.66 -5.25
CA ILE A 85 -5.77 1.55 -4.00
C ILE A 85 -5.98 2.86 -3.25
N SER A 86 -6.52 2.78 -2.04
CA SER A 86 -6.54 3.92 -1.11
C SER A 86 -5.52 3.67 -0.02
N VAL A 87 -4.67 4.67 0.22
CA VAL A 87 -3.61 4.63 1.23
C VAL A 87 -3.92 5.70 2.27
N ASP A 88 -3.87 5.32 3.54
CA ASP A 88 -3.93 6.23 4.67
C ASP A 88 -2.72 5.95 5.57
N ALA A 89 -1.95 6.98 5.86
CA ALA A 89 -0.80 6.90 6.74
C ALA A 89 -0.80 8.03 7.77
N LYS A 90 -0.25 7.72 8.94
CA LYS A 90 0.04 8.69 9.99
C LYS A 90 1.46 8.50 10.47
N GLU A 91 2.09 9.62 10.80
CA GLU A 91 3.49 9.65 11.24
C GLU A 91 4.40 8.94 10.21
N LEU A 92 4.23 9.29 8.93
CA LEU A 92 5.00 8.72 7.83
C LEU A 92 6.34 9.45 7.74
N ALA A 93 7.40 8.82 8.24
CA ALA A 93 8.76 9.30 8.03
C ALA A 93 9.21 8.90 6.62
N VAL A 94 9.64 9.88 5.84
CA VAL A 94 10.21 9.70 4.50
C VAL A 94 11.66 10.12 4.54
N THR A 95 12.55 9.20 4.19
CA THR A 95 13.98 9.46 3.98
C THR A 95 14.23 9.52 2.48
N PHE A 96 14.82 10.63 2.04
CA PHE A 96 15.11 10.88 0.64
C PHE A 96 16.54 10.44 0.31
N GLY A 97 16.69 9.66 -0.77
CA GLY A 97 18.00 9.37 -1.33
C GLY A 97 18.72 10.62 -1.83
N PRO A 98 20.02 10.53 -2.17
CA PRO A 98 20.88 11.70 -2.46
C PRO A 98 20.36 12.64 -3.56
N ARG A 99 19.63 12.09 -4.54
CA ARG A 99 19.06 12.87 -5.63
C ARG A 99 17.87 13.72 -5.17
N TRP A 100 16.99 13.13 -4.37
CA TRP A 100 15.77 13.79 -3.90
C TRP A 100 16.07 14.74 -2.74
N SER A 101 17.04 14.43 -1.89
CA SER A 101 17.42 15.32 -0.79
C SER A 101 17.95 16.67 -1.28
N GLN A 102 18.65 16.71 -2.42
CA GLN A 102 19.08 17.95 -3.07
C GLN A 102 17.92 18.79 -3.60
N VAL A 103 16.86 18.15 -4.11
CA VAL A 103 15.67 18.83 -4.67
C VAL A 103 14.76 19.35 -3.56
N ILE A 104 14.52 18.53 -2.54
CA ILE A 104 13.66 18.86 -1.39
C ILE A 104 14.39 19.80 -0.41
N GLY A 105 15.72 19.80 -0.40
CA GLY A 105 16.56 20.54 0.54
C GLY A 105 16.61 19.92 1.95
N GLN A 106 16.08 18.70 2.10
CA GLN A 106 16.02 17.96 3.37
C GLN A 106 16.26 16.47 3.10
N GLU A 107 16.97 15.79 4.00
CA GLU A 107 17.21 14.35 3.91
C GLU A 107 16.03 13.52 4.44
N HIS A 108 15.22 14.11 5.32
CA HIS A 108 14.08 13.45 5.94
C HIS A 108 12.93 14.42 6.17
N VAL A 109 11.70 13.94 6.03
CA VAL A 109 10.45 14.65 6.37
C VAL A 109 9.53 13.69 7.11
N VAL A 110 8.84 14.18 8.14
CA VAL A 110 7.80 13.41 8.82
C VAL A 110 6.46 14.02 8.49
N PHE A 111 5.61 13.26 7.79
CA PHE A 111 4.24 13.65 7.51
C PHE A 111 3.33 13.21 8.66
N ASP A 112 2.60 14.17 9.22
CA ASP A 112 1.61 13.94 10.26
C ASP A 112 0.46 13.08 9.69
N HIS A 113 0.09 13.36 8.43
CA HIS A 113 -0.94 12.60 7.71
C HIS A 113 -0.65 12.52 6.21
N VAL A 114 -0.86 11.35 5.62
CA VAL A 114 -0.86 11.13 4.16
C VAL A 114 -2.11 10.35 3.78
N SER A 115 -2.85 10.85 2.79
CA SER A 115 -3.99 10.17 2.19
C SER A 115 -3.86 10.20 0.67
N ALA A 116 -3.89 9.04 0.04
CA ALA A 116 -3.81 8.93 -1.41
C ALA A 116 -4.85 7.96 -1.95
N ARG A 117 -5.34 8.23 -3.15
CA ARG A 117 -6.06 7.24 -3.95
C ARG A 117 -5.45 7.18 -5.33
N VAL A 118 -5.09 5.97 -5.74
CA VAL A 118 -4.53 5.68 -7.04
C VAL A 118 -5.28 4.53 -7.70
N LEU A 119 -5.45 4.60 -9.01
CA LEU A 119 -5.92 3.50 -9.84
C LEU A 119 -4.70 2.89 -10.54
N ALA A 120 -4.30 1.69 -10.11
CA ALA A 120 -3.32 0.89 -10.82
C ALA A 120 -4.04 0.09 -11.91
N THR A 121 -3.74 0.35 -13.18
CA THR A 121 -4.40 -0.33 -14.31
C THR A 121 -3.66 -1.60 -14.71
N SER A 122 -4.36 -2.49 -15.41
CA SER A 122 -3.76 -3.70 -15.99
C SER A 122 -2.58 -3.43 -16.95
N THR A 123 -2.49 -2.22 -17.52
CA THR A 123 -1.41 -1.79 -18.42
C THR A 123 -0.16 -1.29 -17.68
N GLY A 124 -0.16 -1.29 -16.35
CA GLY A 124 0.93 -0.77 -15.53
C GLY A 124 0.95 0.76 -15.42
N GLN A 125 -0.10 1.44 -15.90
CA GLN A 125 -0.27 2.87 -15.68
C GLN A 125 -0.85 3.11 -14.28
N ILE A 126 -0.37 4.16 -13.63
CA ILE A 126 -0.88 4.61 -12.33
C ILE A 126 -1.57 5.96 -12.56
N GLN A 127 -2.87 5.99 -12.36
CA GLN A 127 -3.63 7.24 -12.31
C GLN A 127 -3.80 7.66 -10.85
N VAL A 128 -3.44 8.89 -10.52
CA VAL A 128 -3.60 9.43 -9.17
C VAL A 128 -4.89 10.23 -9.11
N ASP A 129 -5.90 9.72 -8.39
CA ASP A 129 -7.16 10.43 -8.17
C ASP A 129 -6.96 11.59 -7.21
N TYR A 130 -6.21 11.36 -6.13
CA TYR A 130 -5.72 12.41 -5.25
C TYR A 130 -4.52 11.94 -4.44
N LEU A 131 -3.72 12.90 -3.98
CA LEU A 131 -2.65 12.74 -3.01
C LEU A 131 -2.63 13.97 -2.11
N ASN A 132 -2.92 13.78 -0.83
CA ASN A 132 -2.78 14.79 0.21
C ASN A 132 -1.70 14.31 1.18
N ALA A 133 -0.71 15.15 1.45
CA ALA A 133 0.33 14.88 2.43
C ALA A 133 0.60 16.16 3.23
N GLU A 134 0.46 16.06 4.54
CA GLU A 134 0.58 17.17 5.47
C GLU A 134 1.70 16.87 6.48
N SER A 135 2.60 17.83 6.63
CA SER A 135 3.62 17.85 7.67
C SER A 135 3.75 19.27 8.23
N LYS A 136 4.55 19.42 9.28
CA LYS A 136 4.89 20.73 9.84
C LYS A 136 5.68 21.63 8.88
N THR A 137 6.37 21.06 7.89
CA THR A 137 7.30 21.78 7.01
C THR A 137 6.85 21.83 5.55
N ILE A 138 6.10 20.83 5.10
CA ILE A 138 5.67 20.63 3.72
C ILE A 138 4.21 20.21 3.69
N GLN A 139 3.41 20.88 2.86
CA GLN A 139 2.06 20.46 2.52
C GLN A 139 1.97 20.24 1.02
N PHE A 140 1.40 19.11 0.61
CA PHE A 140 1.24 18.74 -0.77
C PHE A 140 -0.20 18.27 -1.01
N HIS A 141 -0.86 18.89 -1.99
CA HIS A 141 -2.20 18.55 -2.40
C HIS A 141 -2.21 18.40 -3.92
N LEU A 142 -2.47 17.20 -4.38
CA LEU A 142 -2.69 16.88 -5.78
C LEU A 142 -4.09 16.30 -5.92
N LYS A 143 -4.85 16.89 -6.82
CA LYS A 143 -6.15 16.37 -7.25
C LYS A 143 -6.01 15.94 -8.70
N GLY A 144 -6.34 14.68 -8.99
CA GLY A 144 -6.41 14.18 -10.35
C GLY A 144 -7.46 14.97 -11.13
N SER A 145 -7.18 15.22 -12.41
CA SER A 145 -8.16 15.75 -13.34
C SER A 145 -9.28 14.74 -13.51
N GLU A 146 -10.54 15.14 -13.33
CA GLU A 146 -11.66 14.36 -13.84
C GLU A 146 -11.49 14.23 -15.37
N PRO A 147 -11.68 13.03 -15.96
CA PRO A 147 -11.71 12.88 -17.41
C PRO A 147 -12.88 13.65 -18.04
#